data_AF-A0A936TYL8-F1
#
_entry.id   AF-A0A936TYL8-F1
#
_cell.length_a   1.000
_cell.length_b   1.000
_cell.length_c   1.000
_cell.angle_alpha   90.00
_cell.angle_beta   90.00
_cell.angle_gamma   90.00
#
_symmetry.space_group_name_H-M   'P 1'
#
loop_
_entity.id
_entity.type
_entity.pdbx_description
1 polymer ?
#
loop_
_entity_poly.entity_id
_entity_poly.type
_entity_poly.pdbx_seq_one_letter_code
_entity_poly.pdbx_strand_id
1 'polypeptide(L)'
;MLIAAIFWAGGLVWYKRDPVPMPITSLTAWQALIGGIPVAIAGHTLETVNWNAVGYWPWFGYWYNVFVALTFCYWAWNKLVQMVPASVSSLGSLTVPVIGVFSGMLVLGEVPHWQDFLALLLVLAAIATVLVSPQPRA
;
A
#
# COMPACT_ATOMS: atom_id res chain seq x y z
N MET A 1 -13.87 4.49 1.35
CA MET A 1 -12.83 3.74 2.10
C MET A 1 -13.24 2.29 2.39
N LEU A 2 -14.43 2.00 2.94
CA LEU A 2 -14.83 0.61 3.26
C LEU A 2 -14.87 -0.35 2.05
N ILE A 3 -15.49 0.07 0.94
CA ILE A 3 -15.52 -0.74 -0.29
C ILE A 3 -14.10 -1.04 -0.76
N ALA A 4 -13.23 -0.03 -0.82
CA ALA A 4 -11.83 -0.22 -1.19
C ALA A 4 -11.11 -1.21 -0.25
N ALA A 5 -11.35 -1.13 1.06
CA ALA A 5 -10.79 -2.06 2.04
C ALA A 5 -11.26 -3.51 1.82
N ILE A 6 -12.55 -3.71 1.51
CA ILE A 6 -13.12 -5.03 1.19
C ILE A 6 -12.47 -5.59 -0.08
N PHE A 7 -12.37 -4.78 -1.14
CA PHE A 7 -11.74 -5.20 -2.39
C PHE A 7 -10.24 -5.50 -2.22
N TRP A 8 -9.53 -4.72 -1.41
CA TRP A 8 -8.13 -4.95 -1.10
C TRP A 8 -7.92 -6.26 -0.32
N ALA A 9 -8.66 -6.44 0.77
CA ALA A 9 -8.54 -7.63 1.62
C ALA A 9 -9.00 -8.89 0.88
N GLY A 10 -10.12 -8.81 0.15
CA GLY A 10 -10.62 -9.89 -0.70
C GLY A 10 -9.65 -10.24 -1.81
N GLY A 11 -9.07 -9.24 -2.48
CA GLY A 11 -8.04 -9.43 -3.50
C GLY A 11 -6.81 -10.16 -2.96
N LEU A 12 -6.33 -9.80 -1.76
CA LEU A 12 -5.20 -10.47 -1.12
C LEU A 12 -5.50 -11.94 -0.77
N VAL A 13 -6.70 -12.22 -0.25
CA VAL A 13 -7.13 -13.59 0.06
C VAL A 13 -7.22 -14.42 -1.21
N TRP A 14 -7.82 -13.88 -2.26
CA TRP A 14 -7.99 -14.58 -3.53
C TRP A 14 -6.64 -14.84 -4.21
N TYR A 15 -5.75 -13.85 -4.17
CA TYR A 15 -4.38 -13.95 -4.67
C TYR A 15 -3.57 -15.09 -4.03
N LYS A 16 -3.82 -15.42 -2.75
CA LYS A 16 -3.18 -16.55 -2.08
C LYS A 16 -3.91 -17.87 -2.25
N ARG A 17 -5.24 -17.84 -2.39
CA ARG A 17 -6.05 -19.05 -2.51
C ARG A 17 -5.79 -19.76 -3.84
N ASP A 18 -5.80 -19.01 -4.94
CA ASP A 18 -5.68 -19.55 -6.30
C ASP A 18 -4.49 -18.88 -7.01
N PRO A 19 -3.25 -19.29 -6.69
CA PRO A 19 -2.06 -18.70 -7.31
C PRO A 19 -2.04 -19.00 -8.81
N VAL A 20 -2.02 -17.94 -9.61
CA VAL A 20 -1.95 -18.05 -11.08
C VAL A 20 -0.60 -18.65 -11.47
N PRO A 21 -0.53 -19.67 -12.34
CA PRO A 21 0.71 -20.34 -12.74
C PRO A 21 1.52 -19.47 -13.72
N MET A 22 1.96 -18.30 -13.27
CA MET A 22 2.78 -17.37 -14.02
C MET A 22 3.86 -16.74 -13.14
N PRO A 23 4.98 -16.29 -13.71
CA PRO A 23 6.00 -15.55 -12.96
C PRO A 23 5.41 -14.30 -12.30
N ILE A 24 5.81 -14.04 -11.06
CA ILE A 24 5.38 -12.88 -10.26
C ILE A 24 5.51 -11.54 -11.02
N THR A 25 6.57 -11.42 -11.82
CA THR A 25 6.86 -10.22 -12.60
C THR A 25 5.80 -10.00 -13.68
N SER A 26 5.41 -11.06 -14.40
CA SER A 26 4.32 -10.99 -15.37
C SER A 26 2.97 -10.73 -14.70
N LEU A 27 2.70 -11.40 -13.57
CA LEU A 27 1.45 -11.18 -12.83
C LEU A 27 1.30 -9.72 -12.37
N THR A 28 2.36 -9.17 -11.78
CA THR A 28 2.39 -7.77 -11.32
C THR A 28 2.23 -6.80 -12.48
N ALA A 29 2.87 -7.07 -13.63
CA ALA A 29 2.73 -6.25 -14.83
C ALA A 29 1.29 -6.25 -15.35
N TRP A 30 0.65 -7.42 -15.43
CA TRP A 30 -0.76 -7.52 -15.82
C TRP A 30 -1.70 -6.83 -14.83
N GLN A 31 -1.46 -6.96 -13.53
CA GLN A 31 -2.23 -6.26 -12.50
C GLN A 31 -2.12 -4.74 -12.63
N ALA A 32 -0.90 -4.22 -12.85
CA ALA A 32 -0.67 -2.79 -13.03
C ALA A 32 -1.31 -2.26 -14.33
N LEU A 33 -1.19 -3.00 -15.44
CA LEU A 33 -1.79 -2.64 -16.71
C LEU A 33 -3.32 -2.63 -16.64
N ILE A 34 -3.92 -3.74 -16.19
CA ILE A 34 -5.38 -3.88 -16.13
C ILE A 34 -5.97 -2.93 -15.08
N GLY A 35 -5.32 -2.81 -13.91
CA GLY A 35 -5.75 -1.91 -12.84
C GLY A 35 -5.57 -0.43 -13.18
N GLY A 36 -4.58 -0.10 -14.02
CA GLY A 36 -4.32 1.27 -14.46
C GLY A 36 -5.39 1.80 -15.43
N ILE A 37 -6.03 0.95 -16.23
CA ILE A 37 -7.06 1.35 -17.20
C ILE A 37 -8.25 2.09 -16.53
N PRO A 38 -8.96 1.51 -15.54
CA PRO A 38 -10.08 2.20 -14.91
C PRO A 38 -9.64 3.45 -14.16
N VAL A 39 -8.42 3.47 -13.59
CA VAL A 39 -7.85 4.65 -12.93
C VAL A 39 -7.58 5.77 -13.93
N ALA A 40 -7.03 5.45 -15.11
CA ALA A 40 -6.78 6.42 -16.18
C ALA A 40 -8.09 6.98 -16.75
N ILE A 41 -9.10 6.13 -16.96
CA ILE A 41 -10.44 6.56 -17.40
C ILE A 41 -11.05 7.51 -16.36
N ALA A 42 -11.04 7.11 -15.08
CA ALA A 42 -11.58 7.93 -14.01
C ALA A 42 -10.82 9.26 -13.86
N GLY A 43 -9.49 9.25 -13.95
CA GLY A 43 -8.68 10.46 -13.89
C GLY A 43 -9.01 11.44 -15.03
N HIS A 44 -9.21 10.93 -16.24
CA HIS A 44 -9.58 11.77 -17.39
C HIS A 44 -11.02 12.32 -17.29
N THR A 45 -11.96 11.56 -16.73
CA THR A 45 -13.38 11.97 -16.69
C THR A 45 -13.72 12.81 -15.46
N LEU A 46 -13.01 12.65 -14.35
CA LEU A 46 -13.30 13.32 -13.08
C LEU A 46 -12.41 14.52 -12.80
N GLU A 47 -11.20 14.58 -13.36
CA GLU A 47 -10.27 15.68 -13.10
C GLU A 47 -9.95 16.51 -14.34
N THR A 48 -9.74 17.82 -14.12
CA THR A 48 -9.26 18.76 -15.13
C THR A 48 -7.86 19.22 -14.76
N VAL A 49 -6.87 18.81 -15.56
CA VAL A 49 -5.46 19.15 -15.32
C VAL A 49 -5.05 20.35 -16.16
N ASN A 50 -4.59 21.40 -15.51
CA ASN A 50 -3.89 22.48 -16.19
C ASN A 50 -2.41 22.10 -16.35
N TRP A 51 -2.08 21.47 -17.48
CA TRP A 51 -0.72 21.01 -17.79
C TRP A 51 0.35 22.11 -17.77
N ASN A 52 -0.04 23.37 -18.01
CA ASN A 52 0.87 24.51 -17.97
C ASN A 52 1.27 24.93 -16.55
N ALA A 53 0.51 24.49 -15.53
CA ALA A 53 0.81 24.77 -14.12
C ALA A 53 1.66 23.67 -13.45
N VAL A 54 1.97 22.58 -14.16
CA VAL A 54 2.72 21.45 -13.59
C VAL A 54 4.21 21.74 -13.66
N GLY A 55 4.78 22.18 -12.53
CA GLY A 55 6.22 22.42 -12.38
C GLY A 55 7.07 21.15 -12.24
N TYR A 56 8.37 21.33 -11.97
CA TYR A 56 9.33 20.23 -11.83
C TYR A 56 9.01 19.25 -10.69
N TRP A 57 8.68 19.77 -9.50
CA TRP A 57 8.46 18.92 -8.30
C TRP A 57 7.29 17.93 -8.45
N PRO A 58 6.10 18.34 -8.94
CA PRO A 58 5.02 17.39 -9.24
C PRO A 58 5.42 16.31 -10.25
N TRP A 59 6.14 16.69 -11.32
CA TRP A 59 6.64 15.72 -12.32
C TRP A 59 7.64 14.74 -11.72
N PHE A 60 8.55 15.23 -10.87
CA PHE A 60 9.50 14.38 -10.16
C PHE A 60 8.76 13.39 -9.24
N GLY A 61 7.80 13.88 -8.44
CA GLY A 61 6.99 13.04 -7.56
C GLY A 61 6.16 12.00 -8.33
N TYR A 62 5.63 12.37 -9.50
CA TYR A 62 4.93 11.45 -10.39
C TYR A 62 5.84 10.30 -10.83
N TRP A 63 7.01 10.62 -11.40
CA TRP A 63 7.93 9.58 -11.88
C TRP A 63 8.51 8.73 -10.75
N TYR A 64 8.79 9.34 -9.60
CA TYR A 64 9.18 8.60 -8.39
C TYR A 64 8.09 7.57 -8.01
N ASN A 65 6.82 7.97 -8.00
CA ASN A 65 5.72 7.05 -7.70
C ASN A 65 5.58 5.95 -8.75
N VAL A 66 5.73 6.26 -10.04
CA VAL A 66 5.64 5.25 -11.12
C VAL A 66 6.73 4.19 -10.98
N PHE A 67 8.00 4.60 -10.85
CA PHE A 67 9.12 3.65 -10.87
C PHE A 67 9.40 3.02 -9.50
N VAL A 68 9.36 3.81 -8.43
CA VAL A 68 9.72 3.30 -7.10
C VAL A 68 8.51 2.65 -6.44
N ALA A 69 7.41 3.40 -6.27
CA ALA A 69 6.28 2.90 -5.50
C ALA A 69 5.48 1.82 -6.26
N LEU A 70 5.02 2.13 -7.47
CA LEU A 70 4.15 1.26 -8.26
C LEU A 70 4.88 0.11 -8.95
N THR A 71 6.12 0.30 -9.39
CA THR A 71 6.86 -0.76 -10.08
C THR A 71 7.65 -1.60 -9.09
N PHE A 72 8.63 -1.00 -8.41
CA PHE A 72 9.53 -1.75 -7.53
C PHE A 72 8.86 -2.22 -6.23
N CYS A 73 8.30 -1.30 -5.43
CA CYS A 73 7.75 -1.63 -4.12
C CYS A 73 6.51 -2.53 -4.24
N TYR A 74 5.63 -2.29 -5.21
CA TYR A 74 4.47 -3.15 -5.43
C TYR A 74 4.86 -4.57 -5.87
N TRP A 75 5.85 -4.70 -6.76
CA TRP A 75 6.42 -6.00 -7.13
C TRP A 75 7.03 -6.72 -5.93
N ALA A 76 7.83 -6.00 -5.12
CA ALA A 76 8.45 -6.55 -3.92
C ALA A 76 7.39 -6.99 -2.90
N TRP A 77 6.33 -6.20 -2.73
CA TRP A 77 5.16 -6.54 -1.91
C TRP A 77 4.48 -7.82 -2.41
N ASN A 78 4.13 -7.90 -3.69
CA ASN A 78 3.50 -9.09 -4.26
C ASN A 78 4.39 -10.33 -4.09
N LYS A 79 5.71 -10.18 -4.26
CA LYS A 79 6.66 -11.27 -4.01
C LYS A 79 6.66 -11.70 -2.54
N LEU A 80 6.72 -10.76 -1.61
CA LEU A 80 6.66 -11.04 -0.17
C LEU A 80 5.35 -11.73 0.21
N VAL A 81 4.23 -11.25 -0.33
CA VAL A 81 2.90 -11.83 -0.12
C VAL A 81 2.84 -13.30 -0.54
N GLN A 82 3.53 -13.70 -1.61
CA GLN A 82 3.62 -15.12 -1.98
C GLN A 82 4.56 -15.93 -1.09
N MET A 83 5.53 -15.31 -0.43
CA MET A 83 6.55 -16.00 0.38
C MET A 83 6.14 -16.22 1.85
N VAL A 84 5.25 -15.38 2.39
CA VAL A 84 4.79 -15.49 3.79
C VAL A 84 3.27 -15.71 3.88
N PRO A 85 2.74 -16.24 5.00
CA PRO A 85 1.29 -16.37 5.22
C PRO A 85 0.56 -15.02 5.18
N ALA A 86 -0.75 -15.02 4.84
CA ALA A 86 -1.56 -13.79 4.74
C ALA A 86 -1.54 -12.98 6.03
N SER A 87 -1.64 -13.67 7.18
CA SER A 87 -1.58 -13.07 8.50
C SER A 87 -0.30 -12.27 8.73
N VAL A 88 0.86 -12.82 8.32
CA VAL A 88 2.17 -12.17 8.50
C VAL A 88 2.30 -10.94 7.60
N SER A 89 1.86 -11.03 6.34
CA SER A 89 1.85 -9.86 5.42
C SER A 89 0.99 -8.73 5.99
N SER A 90 -0.23 -9.04 6.43
CA SER A 90 -1.16 -8.06 6.98
C SER A 90 -0.63 -7.41 8.27
N LEU A 91 0.01 -8.19 9.14
CA LEU A 91 0.69 -7.68 10.33
C LEU A 91 1.83 -6.72 9.98
N GLY A 92 2.64 -7.07 8.97
CA GLY A 92 3.71 -6.21 8.48
C GLY A 92 3.21 -4.84 8.00
N SER A 93 2.06 -4.80 7.31
CA SER A 93 1.44 -3.55 6.83
C SER A 93 1.06 -2.60 7.96
N LEU A 94 0.83 -3.09 9.19
CA LEU A 94 0.50 -2.23 10.32
C LEU A 94 1.71 -1.38 10.79
N THR A 95 2.91 -1.65 10.30
CA THR A 95 4.09 -0.79 10.51
C THR A 95 4.06 0.46 9.64
N VAL A 96 3.30 0.44 8.53
CA VAL A 96 3.27 1.55 7.55
C VAL A 96 2.84 2.88 8.17
N PRO A 97 1.78 2.98 9.01
CA PRO A 97 1.40 4.23 9.66
C PRO A 97 2.50 4.79 10.55
N VAL A 98 3.24 3.93 11.26
CA VAL A 98 4.34 4.33 12.13
C VAL A 98 5.44 5.00 11.30
N ILE A 99 5.88 4.32 10.24
CA ILE A 99 6.88 4.88 9.32
C ILE A 99 6.36 6.17 8.66
N GLY A 100 5.07 6.22 8.32
CA GLY A 100 4.42 7.39 7.74
C GLY A 100 4.53 8.63 8.63
N VAL A 101 4.17 8.53 9.91
CA VAL A 101 4.24 9.65 10.86
C VAL A 101 5.68 10.14 11.02
N PHE A 102 6.63 9.24 11.25
CA PHE A 102 8.04 9.62 11.41
C PHE A 102 8.63 10.23 10.12
N SER A 103 8.26 9.68 8.96
CA SER A 103 8.69 10.23 7.67
C SER A 103 8.06 11.60 7.39
N GLY A 104 6.81 11.82 7.79
CA GLY A 104 6.14 13.13 7.71
C GLY A 104 6.84 14.19 8.56
N MET A 105 7.21 13.83 9.79
CA MET A 105 8.01 14.71 10.66
C MET A 105 9.36 15.08 10.02
N LEU A 106 10.07 14.08 9.47
CA LEU A 106 11.43 14.28 8.95
C LEU A 106 11.47 14.98 7.59
N VAL A 107 10.57 14.62 6.68
CA VAL A 107 10.61 15.05 5.27
C VAL A 107 9.71 16.25 5.03
N LEU A 108 8.53 16.30 5.65
CA LEU A 108 7.58 17.42 5.49
C LEU A 108 7.70 18.46 6.60
N GLY A 109 8.44 18.18 7.68
CA GLY A 109 8.55 19.08 8.82
C GLY A 109 7.25 19.20 9.62
N GLU A 110 6.36 18.22 9.52
CA GLU A 110 5.11 18.18 10.28
C GLU A 110 5.42 18.10 11.78
N VAL A 111 4.70 18.88 12.58
CA VAL A 111 4.81 18.87 14.04
C VAL A 111 3.60 18.11 14.58
N PRO A 112 3.72 16.81 14.88
CA PRO A 112 2.59 16.00 15.33
C PRO A 112 2.15 16.49 16.70
N HIS A 113 0.83 16.52 16.90
CA HIS A 113 0.27 16.78 18.21
C HIS A 113 0.35 15.52 19.08
N TRP A 114 0.14 15.70 20.39
CA TRP A 114 0.05 14.60 21.34
C TRP A 114 -0.98 13.53 20.95
N GLN A 115 -2.04 13.91 20.22
CA GLN A 115 -3.06 13.02 19.69
C GLN A 115 -2.50 12.03 18.66
N ASP A 116 -1.57 12.48 17.80
CA ASP A 116 -0.94 11.62 16.79
C ASP A 116 -0.08 10.55 17.44
N PHE A 117 0.63 10.91 18.52
CA PHE A 117 1.38 9.96 19.32
C PHE A 117 0.47 8.96 20.05
N LEU A 118 -0.67 9.39 20.57
CA LEU A 118 -1.66 8.47 21.16
C LEU A 118 -2.27 7.54 20.12
N ALA A 119 -2.61 8.04 18.94
CA ALA A 119 -3.10 7.21 17.84
C ALA A 119 -2.05 6.17 17.44
N LEU A 120 -0.79 6.56 17.34
CA LEU A 120 0.33 5.68 17.03
C LEU A 120 0.52 4.61 18.12
N LEU A 121 0.38 4.99 19.40
CA LEU A 121 0.46 4.07 20.53
C LEU A 121 -0.71 3.06 20.54
N LEU A 122 -1.93 3.50 20.23
CA LEU A 122 -3.09 2.61 20.10
C LEU A 122 -2.93 1.63 18.92
N VAL A 123 -2.39 2.09 17.79
CA VAL A 123 -2.07 1.21 16.64
C VAL A 123 -1.03 0.18 17.04
N LEU A 124 0.07 0.59 17.70
CA LEU A 124 1.09 -0.33 18.20
C LEU A 124 0.54 -1.33 19.21
N ALA A 125 -0.35 -0.90 20.12
CA ALA A 125 -1.02 -1.79 21.06
C ALA A 125 -1.90 -2.83 20.34
N ALA A 126 -2.65 -2.41 19.31
CA ALA A 126 -3.44 -3.32 18.48
C ALA A 126 -2.57 -4.31 17.70
N ILE A 127 -1.40 -3.90 17.21
CA ILE A 127 -0.44 -4.81 16.57
C ILE A 127 0.08 -5.85 17.58
N ALA A 128 0.45 -5.38 18.78
CA ALA A 128 0.96 -6.23 19.84
C ALA A 128 -0.04 -7.31 20.25
N THR A 129 -1.34 -7.00 20.35
CA THR A 129 -2.36 -8.00 20.70
C THR A 129 -2.47 -9.12 19.65
N VAL A 130 -2.38 -8.79 18.36
CA VAL A 130 -2.41 -9.79 17.28
C VAL A 130 -1.14 -10.64 17.28
N LEU A 131 0.03 -10.03 17.50
CA LEU A 131 1.32 -10.76 17.57
C LEU A 131 1.44 -11.67 18.79
N VAL A 132 0.89 -11.25 19.93
CA VAL A 132 0.95 -12.00 21.19
C VAL A 132 -0.10 -13.12 21.23
N SER A 133 -1.19 -13.02 20.46
CA SER A 133 -2.20 -14.08 20.40
C SER A 133 -1.60 -15.37 19.80
N PRO A 134 -1.48 -16.47 20.58
CA PRO A 134 -0.98 -17.73 20.07
C PRO A 134 -1.99 -18.26 19.04
N GLN A 135 -1.59 -18.38 17.77
CA GLN A 135 -2.39 -19.11 16.80
C GLN A 135 -2.58 -20.55 17.29
N PRO A 136 -3.81 -21.02 17.54
CA PRO A 136 -4.05 -22.44 17.75
C PRO A 136 -3.63 -23.14 16.46
N ARG A 137 -2.61 -24.01 16.55
CA ARG A 137 -2.29 -24.94 15.46
C ARG A 137 -3.54 -25.80 15.23
N ALA A 138 -4.23 -25.56 14.11
CA ALA A 138 -5.18 -26.50 13.54
C ALA A 138 -4.43 -27.47 12.63
#